data_AF-A0A819HBT1-F1
#
_entry.id   AF-A0A819HBT1-F1
#
_cell.length_a   1.000
_cell.length_b   1.000
_cell.length_c   1.000
_cell.angle_alpha   90.00
_cell.angle_beta   90.00
_cell.angle_gamma   90.00
#
_symmetry.space_group_name_H-M   'P 1'
#
loop_
_entity.id
_entity.type
_entity.pdbx_description
1 polymer ?
#
loop_
_entity_poly.entity_id
_entity_poly.type
_entity_poly.pdbx_seq_one_letter_code
_entity_poly.pdbx_strand_id
1 'polypeptide(L)'
;YMNTLDIQNFAAVKLINFIRQIPEFEQLDEYDRLTLVKYNLVLLFSIRHALTFDVTREIIYDDNMNNSVSQAEEAFAQHCKSLFILCYGYEFNRLFMSILHTIVSLVDSDAVIAQLLMLNMIFLKGLSAIDDQETSLNNNQSVFHVHSKYTDLLFRYLIERTSFNAAVIKMIRIVELLIKIQRLSRDFHRYIKSKIDVNYVNPLMKSLLHLA
;
A
#
# COMPACT_ATOMS: atom_id res chain seq x y z
N TYR A 1 -14.99 15.48 -1.65
CA TYR A 1 -14.77 14.48 -0.59
C TYR A 1 -15.32 13.10 -0.94
N MET A 2 -16.60 12.95 -1.34
CA MET A 2 -17.19 11.63 -1.66
C MET A 2 -16.48 10.86 -2.81
N ASN A 3 -16.17 11.52 -3.93
CA ASN A 3 -15.68 10.83 -5.13
C ASN A 3 -14.31 10.13 -4.97
N THR A 4 -13.39 10.65 -4.15
CA THR A 4 -12.06 10.03 -3.99
C THR A 4 -12.12 8.80 -3.09
N LEU A 5 -12.97 8.79 -2.06
CA LEU A 5 -13.14 7.64 -1.18
C LEU A 5 -13.91 6.49 -1.87
N ASP A 6 -14.83 6.81 -2.76
CA ASP A 6 -15.56 5.79 -3.53
C ASP A 6 -14.66 5.07 -4.55
N ILE A 7 -13.71 5.78 -5.19
CA ILE A 7 -12.67 5.17 -6.03
C ILE A 7 -11.77 4.25 -5.18
N GLN A 8 -11.38 4.70 -3.99
CA GLN A 8 -10.57 3.90 -3.07
C GLN A 8 -11.32 2.66 -2.56
N ASN A 9 -12.65 2.73 -2.40
CA ASN A 9 -13.48 1.58 -2.04
C ASN A 9 -13.43 0.47 -3.11
N PHE A 10 -13.51 0.83 -4.39
CA PHE A 10 -13.39 -0.14 -5.48
C PHE A 10 -11.99 -0.79 -5.50
N ALA A 11 -10.93 0.02 -5.33
CA ALA A 11 -9.56 -0.49 -5.22
C ALA A 11 -9.38 -1.39 -3.98
N ALA A 12 -10.01 -1.04 -2.85
CA ALA A 12 -10.00 -1.84 -1.62
C ALA A 12 -10.58 -3.23 -1.86
N VAL A 13 -11.75 -3.31 -2.52
CA VAL A 13 -12.40 -4.60 -2.84
C VAL A 13 -11.53 -5.45 -3.76
N LYS A 14 -10.92 -4.86 -4.80
CA LYS A 14 -9.98 -5.57 -5.68
C LYS A 14 -8.78 -6.13 -4.90
N LEU A 15 -8.19 -5.34 -4.01
CA LEU A 15 -7.06 -5.77 -3.18
C LEU A 15 -7.48 -6.85 -2.17
N ILE A 16 -8.64 -6.73 -1.55
CA ILE A 16 -9.17 -7.78 -0.65
C ILE A 16 -9.34 -9.10 -1.40
N ASN A 17 -9.90 -9.06 -2.62
CA ASN A 17 -10.04 -10.26 -3.45
C ASN A 17 -8.69 -10.86 -3.83
N PHE A 18 -7.68 -10.01 -4.14
CA PHE A 18 -6.31 -10.47 -4.36
C PHE A 18 -5.72 -11.15 -3.11
N ILE A 19 -5.87 -10.55 -1.93
CA ILE A 19 -5.35 -11.10 -0.67
C ILE A 19 -5.97 -12.48 -0.37
N ARG A 20 -7.28 -12.63 -0.61
CA ARG A 20 -8.00 -13.91 -0.41
C ARG A 20 -7.56 -15.03 -1.36
N GLN A 21 -6.83 -14.72 -2.42
CA GLN A 21 -6.25 -15.73 -3.32
C GLN A 21 -4.93 -16.29 -2.79
N ILE A 22 -4.36 -15.71 -1.74
CA ILE A 22 -3.10 -16.16 -1.14
C ILE A 22 -3.38 -17.36 -0.21
N PRO A 23 -2.87 -18.57 -0.52
CA PRO A 23 -3.16 -19.76 0.27
C PRO A 23 -2.79 -19.62 1.75
N GLU A 24 -1.62 -19.04 2.03
CA GLU A 24 -1.11 -18.80 3.38
C GLU A 24 -1.98 -17.81 4.16
N PHE A 25 -2.63 -16.86 3.48
CA PHE A 25 -3.56 -15.94 4.12
C PHE A 25 -4.83 -16.67 4.53
N GLU A 26 -5.43 -17.46 3.63
CA GLU A 26 -6.68 -18.20 3.90
C GLU A 26 -6.53 -19.28 4.98
N GLN A 27 -5.30 -19.70 5.29
CA GLN A 27 -4.99 -20.64 6.38
C GLN A 27 -4.97 -19.98 7.77
N LEU A 28 -4.92 -18.65 7.86
CA LEU A 28 -4.99 -17.92 9.12
C LEU A 28 -6.42 -17.92 9.67
N ASP A 29 -6.56 -17.77 10.99
CA ASP A 29 -7.87 -17.58 11.60
C ASP A 29 -8.54 -16.29 11.10
N GLU A 30 -9.87 -16.28 11.13
CA GLU A 30 -10.67 -15.16 10.59
C GLU A 30 -10.32 -13.81 11.23
N TYR A 31 -10.01 -13.81 12.52
CA TYR A 31 -9.68 -12.60 13.25
C TYR A 31 -8.31 -12.05 12.83
N ASP A 32 -7.29 -12.91 12.69
CA ASP A 32 -5.98 -12.50 12.19
C ASP A 32 -6.04 -12.01 10.74
N ARG A 33 -6.82 -12.69 9.88
CA ARG A 33 -7.08 -12.23 8.50
C ARG A 33 -7.69 -10.83 8.48
N LEU A 34 -8.74 -10.61 9.26
CA LEU A 34 -9.42 -9.33 9.34
C LEU A 34 -8.47 -8.23 9.86
N THR A 35 -7.68 -8.56 10.89
CA THR A 35 -6.69 -7.65 11.47
C THR A 35 -5.67 -7.25 10.41
N LEU A 36 -5.03 -8.20 9.72
CA LEU A 36 -4.05 -7.90 8.67
C LEU A 36 -4.64 -7.04 7.55
N VAL A 37 -5.87 -7.33 7.09
CA VAL A 37 -6.53 -6.51 6.08
C VAL A 37 -6.76 -5.09 6.60
N LYS A 38 -7.32 -4.92 7.80
CA LYS A 38 -7.60 -3.60 8.36
C LYS A 38 -6.35 -2.72 8.44
N TYR A 39 -5.25 -3.24 8.98
CA TYR A 39 -4.06 -2.44 9.25
C TYR A 39 -3.15 -2.27 8.01
N ASN A 40 -3.14 -3.23 7.08
CA ASN A 40 -2.19 -3.21 5.96
C ASN A 40 -2.79 -2.80 4.62
N LEU A 41 -4.11 -2.87 4.40
CA LEU A 41 -4.71 -2.61 3.08
C LEU A 41 -4.45 -1.19 2.58
N VAL A 42 -4.51 -0.18 3.47
CA VAL A 42 -4.20 1.22 3.11
C VAL A 42 -2.76 1.37 2.63
N LEU A 43 -1.84 0.59 3.20
CA LEU A 43 -0.43 0.60 2.81
C LEU A 43 -0.24 0.08 1.38
N LEU A 44 -1.01 -0.94 1.01
CA LEU A 44 -0.95 -1.57 -0.32
C LEU A 44 -1.39 -0.63 -1.44
N PHE A 45 -2.21 0.38 -1.17
CA PHE A 45 -2.54 1.40 -2.16
C PHE A 45 -1.30 2.10 -2.69
N SER A 46 -0.28 2.34 -1.86
CA SER A 46 0.97 2.97 -2.31
C SER A 46 1.67 2.12 -3.37
N ILE A 47 1.74 0.81 -3.16
CA ILE A 47 2.37 -0.11 -4.12
C ILE A 47 1.51 -0.24 -5.38
N ARG A 48 0.18 -0.38 -5.24
CA ARG A 48 -0.74 -0.40 -6.39
C ARG A 48 -0.58 0.87 -7.23
N HIS A 49 -0.61 2.04 -6.59
CA HIS A 49 -0.51 3.32 -7.30
C HIS A 49 0.84 3.48 -7.99
N ALA A 50 1.93 2.95 -7.43
CA ALA A 50 3.22 2.97 -8.09
C ALA A 50 3.24 2.19 -9.41
N LEU A 51 2.43 1.13 -9.55
CA LEU A 51 2.33 0.35 -10.79
C LEU A 51 1.68 1.13 -11.95
N THR A 52 0.88 2.15 -11.63
CA THR A 52 0.20 3.01 -12.62
C THR A 52 0.67 4.46 -12.53
N PHE A 53 1.83 4.70 -11.92
CA PHE A 53 2.41 6.02 -11.72
C PHE A 53 3.29 6.43 -12.90
N ASP A 54 2.99 7.58 -13.50
CA ASP A 54 3.86 8.23 -14.48
C ASP A 54 4.84 9.14 -13.75
N VAL A 55 6.10 8.71 -13.72
CA VAL A 55 7.22 9.42 -13.09
C VAL A 55 7.46 10.80 -13.71
N THR A 56 7.19 10.98 -15.01
CA THR A 56 7.48 12.23 -15.72
C THR A 56 6.43 13.29 -15.41
N ARG A 57 5.16 12.90 -15.43
CA ARG A 57 4.02 13.80 -15.18
C ARG A 57 3.60 13.86 -13.71
N GLU A 58 4.13 12.94 -12.90
CA GLU A 58 3.78 12.72 -11.51
C GLU A 58 2.27 12.55 -11.28
N ILE A 59 1.62 11.73 -12.10
CA ILE A 59 0.19 11.42 -12.02
C ILE A 59 -0.03 9.92 -11.99
N ILE A 60 -1.14 9.51 -11.39
CA ILE A 60 -1.51 8.11 -11.20
C ILE A 60 -2.77 7.85 -12.02
N TYR A 61 -2.75 6.79 -12.80
CA TYR A 61 -3.87 6.38 -13.63
C TYR A 61 -4.59 5.19 -13.01
N ASP A 62 -5.86 4.99 -13.36
CA ASP A 62 -6.67 3.95 -12.72
C ASP A 62 -6.35 2.54 -13.23
N ASP A 63 -5.95 2.43 -14.50
CA ASP A 63 -5.61 1.17 -15.17
C ASP A 63 -4.15 1.11 -15.68
N ASN A 64 -3.69 -0.12 -15.96
CA ASN A 64 -2.34 -0.38 -16.45
C ASN A 64 -2.08 0.27 -17.81
N MET A 65 -0.95 0.98 -17.88
CA MET A 65 -0.41 1.81 -18.97
C MET A 65 -0.08 1.11 -20.30
N ASN A 66 -0.73 0.00 -20.63
CA ASN A 66 -0.36 -0.78 -21.81
C ASN A 66 -0.78 -0.12 -23.14
N ASN A 67 -1.59 0.94 -23.11
CA ASN A 67 -2.10 1.65 -24.28
C ASN A 67 -1.75 3.15 -24.25
N SER A 68 -1.82 3.81 -25.41
CA SER A 68 -1.72 5.27 -25.51
C SER A 68 -2.79 5.94 -24.66
N VAL A 69 -2.35 6.65 -23.61
CA VAL A 69 -3.21 7.43 -22.72
C VAL A 69 -3.98 8.47 -23.53
N SER A 70 -5.31 8.45 -23.42
CA SER A 70 -6.15 9.48 -24.01
C SER A 70 -6.02 10.79 -23.24
N GLN A 71 -6.25 11.92 -23.93
CA GLN A 71 -6.24 13.24 -23.29
C GLN A 71 -7.28 13.35 -22.15
N ALA A 72 -8.39 12.63 -22.26
CA ALA A 72 -9.43 12.60 -21.23
C ALA A 72 -8.96 11.89 -19.95
N GLU A 73 -8.25 10.77 -20.08
CA GLU A 73 -7.68 10.03 -18.94
C GLU A 73 -6.60 10.86 -18.23
N GLU A 74 -5.75 11.54 -18.99
CA GLU A 74 -4.74 12.46 -18.42
C GLU A 74 -5.40 13.61 -17.65
N ALA A 75 -6.42 14.25 -18.24
CA ALA A 75 -7.16 15.32 -17.57
C ALA A 75 -7.84 14.84 -16.27
N PHE A 76 -8.41 13.63 -16.30
CA PHE A 76 -9.00 13.01 -15.12
C PHE A 76 -7.96 12.71 -14.03
N ALA A 77 -6.83 12.09 -14.39
CA ALA A 77 -5.74 11.79 -13.46
C ALA A 77 -5.18 13.08 -12.81
N GLN A 78 -5.02 14.14 -13.60
CA GLN A 78 -4.61 15.45 -13.11
C GLN A 78 -5.63 16.04 -12.13
N HIS A 79 -6.92 15.92 -12.44
CA HIS A 79 -7.99 16.35 -11.54
C HIS A 79 -7.96 15.58 -10.21
N CYS A 80 -7.77 14.26 -10.24
CA CYS A 80 -7.61 13.44 -9.04
C CYS A 80 -6.40 13.88 -8.20
N LYS A 81 -5.26 14.19 -8.83
CA LYS A 81 -4.09 14.75 -8.13
C LYS A 81 -4.40 16.08 -7.47
N SER A 82 -5.05 17.01 -8.17
CA SER A 82 -5.46 18.30 -7.61
C SER A 82 -6.42 18.15 -6.42
N LEU A 83 -7.40 17.25 -6.53
CA LEU A 83 -8.30 16.92 -5.42
C LEU A 83 -7.54 16.33 -4.23
N PHE A 84 -6.59 15.43 -4.47
CA PHE A 84 -5.76 14.84 -3.43
C PHE A 84 -4.95 15.91 -2.67
N ILE A 85 -4.31 16.83 -3.39
CA ILE A 85 -3.58 17.97 -2.81
C ILE A 85 -4.53 18.87 -2.01
N LEU A 86 -5.72 19.17 -2.55
CA LEU A 86 -6.71 19.98 -1.85
C LEU A 86 -7.19 19.31 -0.56
N CYS A 87 -7.40 17.99 -0.59
CA CYS A 87 -7.91 17.22 0.54
C CYS A 87 -6.87 16.93 1.62
N TYR A 88 -5.60 16.71 1.25
CA TYR A 88 -4.56 16.23 2.17
C TYR A 88 -3.39 17.19 2.36
N GLY A 89 -3.32 18.23 1.53
CA GLY A 89 -2.26 19.23 1.53
C GLY A 89 -1.08 18.85 0.63
N TYR A 90 -0.36 19.90 0.22
CA TYR A 90 0.79 19.78 -0.68
C TYR A 90 1.94 18.95 -0.08
N GLU A 91 2.23 19.13 1.21
CA GLU A 91 3.31 18.42 1.88
C GLU A 91 3.08 16.91 1.95
N PHE A 92 1.83 16.49 2.26
CA PHE A 92 1.47 15.08 2.25
C PHE A 92 1.60 14.49 0.85
N ASN A 93 1.10 15.20 -0.18
CA ASN A 93 1.27 14.80 -1.57
C ASN A 93 2.74 14.65 -1.96
N ARG A 94 3.60 15.61 -1.58
CA ARG A 94 5.05 15.54 -1.87
C ARG A 94 5.71 14.30 -1.27
N LEU A 95 5.39 13.98 -0.02
CA LEU A 95 5.90 12.78 0.65
C LEU A 95 5.38 11.50 -0.02
N PHE A 96 4.09 11.47 -0.39
CA PHE A 96 3.50 10.35 -1.10
C PHE A 96 4.14 10.13 -2.47
N MET A 97 4.33 11.19 -3.27
CA MET A 97 5.01 11.09 -4.56
C MET A 97 6.45 10.61 -4.42
N SER A 98 7.18 11.06 -3.39
CA SER A 98 8.53 10.55 -3.11
C SER A 98 8.56 9.04 -2.83
N ILE A 99 7.55 8.52 -2.13
CA ILE A 99 7.37 7.08 -1.93
C ILE A 99 7.10 6.38 -3.27
N LEU A 100 6.22 6.91 -4.11
CA LEU A 100 5.93 6.32 -5.43
C LEU A 100 7.16 6.26 -6.32
N HIS A 101 7.93 7.36 -6.41
CA HIS A 101 9.22 7.39 -7.12
C HIS A 101 10.19 6.31 -6.61
N THR A 102 10.26 6.14 -5.28
CA THR A 102 11.11 5.12 -4.66
C THR A 102 10.64 3.70 -5.03
N ILE A 103 9.33 3.45 -5.00
CA ILE A 103 8.76 2.15 -5.38
C ILE A 103 9.05 1.86 -6.86
N VAL A 104 8.77 2.80 -7.77
CA VAL A 104 9.01 2.62 -9.21
C VAL A 104 10.49 2.32 -9.48
N SER A 105 11.39 3.07 -8.84
CA SER A 105 12.84 2.83 -8.98
C SER A 105 13.28 1.48 -8.40
N LEU A 106 12.67 0.99 -7.32
CA LEU A 106 13.01 -0.31 -6.74
C LEU A 106 12.44 -1.48 -7.54
N VAL A 107 11.20 -1.34 -8.01
CA VAL A 107 10.52 -2.34 -8.82
C VAL A 107 11.16 -2.44 -10.19
N ASP A 108 11.57 -1.31 -10.78
CA ASP A 108 12.26 -1.25 -12.08
C ASP A 108 11.53 -2.05 -13.18
N SER A 109 10.21 -1.85 -13.27
CA SER A 109 9.29 -2.59 -14.16
C SER A 109 9.19 -4.10 -13.92
N ASP A 110 9.82 -4.65 -12.88
CA ASP A 110 9.70 -6.05 -12.51
C ASP A 110 8.45 -6.30 -11.65
N ALA A 111 7.37 -6.71 -12.28
CA ALA A 111 6.09 -6.98 -11.62
C ALA A 111 6.20 -8.02 -10.48
N VAL A 112 7.16 -8.94 -10.53
CA VAL A 112 7.37 -9.94 -9.46
C VAL A 112 7.87 -9.26 -8.19
N ILE A 113 8.78 -8.28 -8.31
CA ILE A 113 9.24 -7.50 -7.15
C ILE A 113 8.06 -6.76 -6.52
N ALA A 114 7.20 -6.12 -7.32
CA ALA A 114 6.03 -5.43 -6.79
C ALA A 114 5.06 -6.37 -6.06
N GLN A 115 4.80 -7.56 -6.63
CA GLN A 115 3.97 -8.58 -5.97
C GLN A 115 4.58 -9.06 -4.65
N LEU A 116 5.88 -9.36 -4.64
CA LEU A 116 6.58 -9.76 -3.43
C LEU A 116 6.60 -8.65 -2.37
N LEU A 117 6.70 -7.39 -2.78
CA LEU A 117 6.56 -6.25 -1.87
C LEU A 117 5.15 -6.17 -1.27
N MET A 118 4.10 -6.36 -2.07
CA MET A 118 2.72 -6.41 -1.56
C MET A 118 2.55 -7.56 -0.56
N LEU A 119 3.07 -8.75 -0.87
CA LEU A 119 3.02 -9.92 0.02
C LEU A 119 3.73 -9.64 1.35
N ASN A 120 4.95 -9.11 1.30
CA ASN A 120 5.67 -8.70 2.51
C ASN A 120 4.85 -7.68 3.32
N MET A 121 4.25 -6.67 2.68
CA MET A 121 3.43 -5.68 3.37
C MET A 121 2.13 -6.23 3.98
N ILE A 122 1.48 -7.21 3.35
CA ILE A 122 0.25 -7.83 3.87
C ILE A 122 0.52 -8.51 5.22
N PHE A 123 1.62 -9.27 5.30
CA PHE A 123 1.98 -10.03 6.51
C PHE A 123 2.89 -9.27 7.46
N LEU A 124 3.28 -8.04 7.11
CA LEU A 124 4.05 -7.18 8.00
C LEU A 124 3.12 -6.73 9.14
N LYS A 125 3.50 -7.03 10.38
CA LYS A 125 2.85 -6.41 11.53
C LYS A 125 3.14 -4.91 11.46
N GLY A 126 2.10 -4.08 11.51
CA GLY A 126 2.22 -2.63 11.49
C GLY A 126 3.26 -2.14 12.49
N LEU A 127 3.93 -1.02 12.19
CA LEU A 127 4.75 -0.31 13.17
C LEU A 127 3.86 0.40 14.20
N SER A 128 2.92 -0.32 14.84
CA SER A 128 2.38 0.17 16.10
C SER A 128 3.35 -0.14 17.23
N ALA A 129 4.34 0.73 17.33
CA ALA A 129 5.13 0.87 18.54
C ALA A 129 4.58 2.00 19.43
N ILE A 130 3.49 2.69 19.03
CA ILE A 130 3.03 3.93 19.68
C ILE A 130 1.52 3.98 19.91
N ASP A 131 0.70 3.23 19.16
CA ASP A 131 -0.75 3.17 19.41
C ASP A 131 -1.10 1.79 20.01
N ASP A 132 -1.28 1.74 21.33
CA ASP A 132 -1.81 0.59 22.08
C ASP A 132 -3.22 0.12 21.62
N GLN A 133 -3.73 0.67 20.51
CA GLN A 133 -4.99 0.36 19.86
C GLN A 133 -4.88 -0.62 18.69
N GLU A 134 -3.68 -1.02 18.25
CA GLU A 134 -3.58 -2.12 17.30
C GLU A 134 -3.93 -3.43 17.98
N THR A 135 -5.03 -4.06 17.54
CA THR A 135 -5.42 -5.37 18.05
C THR A 135 -4.31 -6.38 17.80
N SER A 136 -3.86 -7.04 18.86
CA SER A 136 -2.87 -8.11 18.75
C SER A 136 -3.42 -9.26 17.91
N LEU A 137 -2.59 -9.80 17.01
CA LEU A 137 -2.88 -11.07 16.33
C LEU A 137 -2.96 -12.20 17.36
N ASN A 138 -3.91 -13.11 17.16
CA ASN A 138 -4.05 -14.35 17.92
C ASN A 138 -2.83 -15.25 17.71
N ASN A 139 -2.39 -15.42 16.46
CA ASN A 139 -1.28 -16.28 16.08
C ASN A 139 -0.16 -15.50 15.38
N ASN A 140 0.51 -14.62 16.15
CA ASN A 140 1.68 -13.87 15.68
C ASN A 140 2.77 -14.77 15.06
N GLN A 141 2.92 -16.00 15.54
CA GLN A 141 3.94 -16.93 15.05
C GLN A 141 3.65 -17.38 13.61
N SER A 142 2.40 -17.74 13.30
CA SER A 142 2.02 -18.16 11.94
C SER A 142 2.19 -17.01 10.95
N VAL A 143 1.69 -15.82 11.30
CA VAL A 143 1.86 -14.61 10.47
C VAL A 143 3.33 -14.28 10.24
N PHE A 144 4.16 -14.33 11.29
CA PHE A 144 5.60 -14.11 11.17
C PHE A 144 6.29 -15.15 10.28
N HIS A 145 5.87 -16.41 10.36
CA HIS A 145 6.41 -17.48 9.52
C HIS A 145 6.11 -17.24 8.03
N VAL A 146 4.87 -16.85 7.71
CA VAL A 146 4.47 -16.50 6.35
C VAL A 146 5.21 -15.25 5.85
N HIS A 147 5.31 -14.21 6.68
CA HIS A 147 6.11 -13.02 6.35
C HIS A 147 7.56 -13.39 6.02
N SER A 148 8.21 -14.16 6.89
CA SER A 148 9.59 -14.61 6.71
C SER A 148 9.78 -15.42 5.42
N LYS A 149 8.81 -16.27 5.07
CA LYS A 149 8.81 -17.02 3.81
C LYS A 149 8.84 -16.09 2.59
N TYR A 150 8.01 -15.04 2.57
CA TYR A 150 7.99 -14.09 1.44
C TYR A 150 9.17 -13.12 1.45
N THR A 151 9.71 -12.77 2.62
CA THR A 151 10.95 -11.99 2.72
C THR A 151 12.13 -12.78 2.15
N ASP A 152 12.24 -14.06 2.50
CA ASP A 152 13.27 -14.95 1.97
C ASP A 152 13.10 -15.19 0.46
N LEU A 153 11.87 -15.39 -0.02
CA LEU A 153 11.59 -15.51 -1.46
C LEU A 153 12.01 -14.25 -2.23
N LEU A 154 11.71 -13.07 -1.70
CA LEU A 154 12.14 -11.80 -2.28
C LEU A 154 13.66 -11.70 -2.32
N PHE A 155 14.35 -12.02 -1.23
CA PHE A 155 15.81 -11.96 -1.20
C PHE A 155 16.45 -12.93 -2.20
N ARG A 156 15.96 -14.17 -2.27
CA ARG A 156 16.42 -15.16 -3.25
C ARG A 156 16.18 -14.69 -4.68
N TYR A 157 15.00 -14.13 -4.97
CA TYR A 157 14.70 -13.55 -6.28
C TYR A 157 15.67 -12.41 -6.65
N LEU A 158 15.99 -11.53 -5.70
CA LEU A 158 16.95 -10.45 -5.93
C LEU A 158 18.37 -10.98 -6.18
N ILE A 159 18.80 -12.03 -5.49
CA ILE A 159 20.11 -12.68 -5.72
C ILE A 159 20.15 -13.35 -7.10
N GLU A 160 19.05 -13.94 -7.56
CA GLU A 160 19.00 -14.57 -8.88
C GLU A 160 19.12 -13.53 -10.01
N ARG A 161 18.59 -12.32 -9.79
CA ARG A 161 18.56 -11.23 -10.78
C ARG A 161 19.76 -10.30 -10.72
N THR A 162 20.51 -10.28 -9.62
CA THR A 162 21.59 -9.33 -9.35
C THR A 162 22.75 -9.99 -8.62
N SER A 163 23.76 -9.25 -8.16
CA SER A 163 24.79 -9.82 -7.28
C SER A 163 24.29 -9.87 -5.83
N PHE A 164 24.86 -10.76 -5.00
CA PHE A 164 24.54 -10.83 -3.58
C PHE A 164 24.63 -9.45 -2.88
N ASN A 165 25.70 -8.70 -3.14
CA ASN A 165 25.87 -7.36 -2.56
C ASN A 165 24.78 -6.38 -3.02
N ALA A 166 24.40 -6.42 -4.31
CA ALA A 166 23.32 -5.59 -4.84
C ALA A 166 21.96 -5.99 -4.22
N ALA A 167 21.70 -7.28 -4.05
CA ALA A 167 20.50 -7.79 -3.41
C ALA A 167 20.40 -7.33 -1.94
N VAL A 168 21.50 -7.39 -1.17
CA VAL A 168 21.54 -6.88 0.21
C VAL A 168 21.23 -5.38 0.27
N ILE A 169 21.87 -4.58 -0.57
CA ILE A 169 21.61 -3.13 -0.65
C ILE A 169 20.14 -2.86 -1.01
N LYS A 170 19.59 -3.61 -1.97
CA LYS A 170 18.21 -3.48 -2.40
C LYS A 170 17.23 -3.89 -1.29
N MET A 171 17.52 -4.94 -0.52
CA MET A 171 16.73 -5.32 0.65
C MET A 171 16.73 -4.24 1.74
N ILE A 172 17.87 -3.62 2.04
CA ILE A 172 17.94 -2.51 3.01
C ILE A 172 17.02 -1.35 2.55
N ARG A 173 17.10 -0.97 1.28
CA ARG A 173 16.23 0.08 0.70
C ARG A 173 14.76 -0.30 0.74
N ILE A 174 14.43 -1.57 0.53
CA ILE A 174 13.06 -2.08 0.66
C ILE A 174 12.58 -1.91 2.10
N VAL A 175 13.35 -2.34 3.11
CA VAL A 175 12.98 -2.17 4.53
C VAL A 175 12.76 -0.68 4.87
N GLU A 176 13.67 0.19 4.44
CA GLU A 176 13.51 1.65 4.61
C GLU A 176 12.22 2.18 3.98
N LEU A 177 11.88 1.70 2.78
CA LEU A 177 10.64 2.04 2.09
C LEU A 177 9.40 1.57 2.88
N LEU A 178 9.38 0.33 3.38
CA LEU A 178 8.22 -0.17 4.15
C LEU A 178 7.99 0.68 5.40
N ILE A 179 9.07 1.05 6.10
CA ILE A 179 9.01 1.95 7.26
C ILE A 179 8.45 3.32 6.87
N LYS A 180 8.88 3.89 5.73
CA LYS A 180 8.36 5.18 5.22
C LYS A 180 6.86 5.10 4.90
N ILE A 181 6.42 4.04 4.24
CA ILE A 181 5.00 3.80 3.92
C ILE A 181 4.17 3.71 5.20
N GLN A 182 4.62 2.94 6.19
CA GLN A 182 3.94 2.79 7.47
C GLN A 182 3.83 4.13 8.23
N ARG A 183 4.91 4.92 8.25
CA ARG A 183 4.89 6.27 8.87
C ARG A 183 3.91 7.20 8.18
N LEU A 184 3.93 7.26 6.84
CA LEU A 184 3.02 8.11 6.08
C LEU A 184 1.56 7.70 6.30
N SER A 185 1.28 6.39 6.33
CA SER A 185 -0.06 5.88 6.61
C SER A 185 -0.54 6.23 8.01
N ARG A 186 0.31 6.15 9.02
CA ARG A 186 -0.04 6.60 10.38
C ARG A 186 -0.40 8.09 10.40
N ASP A 187 0.40 8.92 9.74
CA ASP A 187 0.15 10.36 9.68
C ASP A 187 -1.14 10.67 8.89
N PHE A 188 -1.43 9.88 7.84
CA PHE A 188 -2.69 9.92 7.11
C PHE A 188 -3.89 9.58 8.01
N HIS A 189 -3.83 8.47 8.75
CA HIS A 189 -4.89 8.08 9.68
C HIS A 189 -5.16 9.17 10.73
N ARG A 190 -4.09 9.75 11.31
CA ARG A 190 -4.20 10.84 12.28
C ARG A 190 -4.87 12.07 11.64
N TYR A 191 -4.48 12.43 10.42
CA TYR A 191 -5.07 13.54 9.69
C TYR A 191 -6.57 13.30 9.45
N ILE A 192 -6.94 12.14 8.91
CA ILE A 192 -8.31 11.76 8.61
C ILE A 192 -9.21 11.82 9.85
N LYS A 193 -8.78 11.20 10.96
CA LYS A 193 -9.51 11.22 12.24
C LYS A 193 -9.80 12.64 12.73
N SER A 194 -8.94 13.61 12.43
CA SER A 194 -9.10 14.99 12.88
C SER A 194 -9.94 15.88 11.96
N LYS A 195 -10.26 15.44 10.73
CA LYS A 195 -10.83 16.30 9.68
C LYS A 195 -12.09 15.77 9.02
N ILE A 196 -12.34 14.46 9.04
CA ILE A 196 -13.45 13.86 8.31
C ILE A 196 -14.71 13.77 9.18
N ASP A 197 -15.84 14.18 8.61
CA ASP A 197 -17.15 13.80 9.12
C ASP A 197 -17.41 12.33 8.79
N VAL A 198 -17.37 11.50 9.83
CA VAL A 198 -17.51 10.05 9.75
C VAL A 198 -18.83 9.67 9.08
N ASN A 199 -19.90 10.46 9.19
CA ASN A 199 -21.21 10.10 8.64
C ASN A 199 -21.20 9.87 7.13
N TYR A 200 -20.32 10.57 6.40
CA TYR A 200 -20.23 10.53 4.94
C TYR A 200 -19.20 9.55 4.38
N VAL A 201 -18.53 8.78 5.25
CA VAL A 201 -17.59 7.73 4.83
C VAL A 201 -18.33 6.41 4.66
N ASN A 202 -18.03 5.66 3.59
CA ASN A 202 -18.64 4.35 3.41
C ASN A 202 -18.22 3.38 4.55
N PRO A 203 -19.02 2.34 4.85
CA PRO A 203 -18.72 1.42 5.96
C PRO A 203 -17.36 0.71 5.85
N LEU A 204 -16.92 0.35 4.64
CA LEU A 204 -15.64 -0.32 4.45
C LEU A 204 -14.48 0.60 4.83
N MET A 205 -14.46 1.83 4.31
CA MET A 205 -13.44 2.83 4.61
C MET A 205 -13.50 3.27 6.06
N LYS A 206 -14.67 3.34 6.70
CA LYS A 206 -14.77 3.54 8.15
C LYS A 206 -14.01 2.47 8.93
N SER A 207 -14.21 1.22 8.53
CA SER A 207 -13.57 0.05 9.13
C SER A 207 -12.05 0.04 8.91
N LEU A 208 -11.59 0.36 7.69
CA LEU A 208 -10.17 0.40 7.32
C LEU A 208 -9.42 1.59 7.94
N LEU A 209 -10.10 2.72 8.14
CA LEU A 209 -9.51 3.95 8.69
C LEU A 209 -9.69 4.06 10.22
N HIS A 210 -10.29 3.06 10.85
CA HIS A 210 -10.58 3.00 12.29
C HIS A 210 -11.39 4.22 12.76
N LEU A 211 -12.44 4.56 12.02
CA LEU A 211 -13.36 5.68 12.30
C LEU A 211 -14.65 5.24 13.01
N ALA A 212 -14.89 3.93 13.10
CA ALA A 212 -16.05 3.31 13.72
C ALA A 212 -15.63 2.08 14.54
#